data_AF-A0A957UGR9-F1
#
_entry.id   AF-A0A957UGR9-F1
#
_cell.length_a   1.000
_cell.length_b   1.000
_cell.length_c   1.000
_cell.angle_alpha   90.00
_cell.angle_beta   90.00
_cell.angle_gamma   90.00
#
_symmetry.space_group_name_H-M   'P 1'
#
loop_
_entity.id
_entity.type
_entity.pdbx_description
1 polymer ?
#
loop_
_entity_poly.entity_id
_entity_poly.type
_entity_poly.pdbx_seq_one_letter_code
_entity_poly.pdbx_strand_id
1 'polypeptide(L)'
;MSKVKVSYLILIMFLASACATTIDESLPYTDLPEIQLAAKTKLFAAPGNAMSALTSSALPVGKRLNVIGSDKDRAWWLVMADNQTLGWIPTIFVRDGVANLESAVVIDPLPLCASFLGTADALDAAWASTSAGSVIVQGSIYLPQTAPSFADALLTITTNSGTVTASDYVHLPLTASSTLILFTAAIDNVQVNSTIAFDLSTVESGSYSFQAAFFSDGCGDKLKRSASNFTNKLPVSQPKSVHDKATSELTHNGPVTTSSATPPISATVALSTTQSGATSAMTPTPTPTITPTPTRVVIARSAGIERPRTVCANTYQTRLFKGQIARVITDSRINVRSDPITRANNVVGKIEVQDMVTLLDGPECGQEMVWWYVRSSRDIVGWVSEGVADEYFLAFHANGTGETVDASSVREDNSSSSANTYPELRTSLLAKAQRSSVRIENFAPQRERFIQALIDHLNDFNQPGLNAQTMSSALQSADSGDRVNGA
;
A
#
# COMPACT_ATOMS: atom_id res chain seq x y z
N MET A 1 -48.30 -14.16 -53.45
CA MET A 1 -46.88 -14.34 -53.05
C MET A 1 -46.19 -13.09 -52.47
N SER A 2 -46.82 -11.90 -52.37
CA SER A 2 -46.11 -10.67 -51.97
C SER A 2 -46.22 -10.27 -50.48
N LYS A 3 -47.19 -10.77 -49.71
CA LYS A 3 -47.37 -10.36 -48.29
C LYS A 3 -46.51 -11.13 -47.28
N VAL A 4 -46.13 -12.38 -47.57
CA VAL A 4 -45.35 -13.23 -46.64
C VAL A 4 -43.88 -12.81 -46.57
N LYS A 5 -43.31 -12.27 -47.66
CA LYS A 5 -41.91 -11.80 -47.68
C LYS A 5 -41.68 -10.52 -46.89
N VAL A 6 -42.70 -9.65 -46.77
CA VAL A 6 -42.60 -8.38 -46.03
C VAL A 6 -42.63 -8.62 -44.51
N SER A 7 -43.45 -9.56 -44.04
CA SER A 7 -43.46 -9.93 -42.62
C SER A 7 -42.17 -10.61 -42.17
N TYR A 8 -41.52 -11.41 -43.02
CA TYR A 8 -40.22 -12.02 -42.69
C TYR A 8 -39.08 -11.00 -42.62
N LEU A 9 -39.10 -9.95 -43.47
CA LEU A 9 -38.09 -8.90 -43.46
C LEU A 9 -38.19 -8.00 -42.21
N ILE A 10 -39.42 -7.71 -41.76
CA ILE A 10 -39.64 -6.90 -40.54
C ILE A 10 -39.26 -7.71 -39.28
N LEU A 11 -39.55 -9.02 -39.25
CA LEU A 11 -39.14 -9.88 -38.13
C LEU A 11 -37.61 -10.02 -38.04
N ILE A 12 -36.90 -10.10 -39.18
CA ILE A 12 -35.43 -10.15 -39.20
C ILE A 12 -34.81 -8.80 -38.78
N MET A 13 -35.42 -7.66 -39.14
CA MET A 13 -34.96 -6.35 -38.64
C MET A 13 -35.18 -6.17 -37.13
N PHE A 14 -36.26 -6.70 -36.57
CA PHE A 14 -36.49 -6.65 -35.11
C PHE A 14 -35.59 -7.62 -34.34
N LEU A 15 -35.24 -8.78 -34.92
CA LEU A 15 -34.27 -9.72 -34.33
C LEU A 15 -32.81 -9.25 -34.47
N ALA A 16 -32.48 -8.42 -35.45
CA ALA A 16 -31.16 -7.82 -35.60
C ALA A 16 -30.97 -6.52 -34.80
N SER A 17 -32.06 -5.91 -34.32
CA SER A 17 -32.01 -4.68 -33.49
C SER A 17 -31.97 -4.98 -31.98
N ALA A 18 -32.01 -6.26 -31.58
CA ALA A 18 -31.77 -6.68 -30.20
C ALA A 18 -30.33 -7.18 -30.09
N CYS A 19 -29.55 -6.55 -29.20
CA CYS A 19 -28.24 -7.00 -28.73
C CYS A 19 -27.05 -6.82 -29.69
N ALA A 20 -26.80 -5.58 -30.13
CA ALA A 20 -25.44 -5.12 -30.38
C ALA A 20 -25.12 -3.96 -29.42
N THR A 21 -25.23 -4.20 -28.11
CA THR A 21 -24.39 -3.45 -27.17
C THR A 21 -22.99 -3.97 -27.40
N THR A 22 -22.23 -3.29 -28.27
CA THR A 22 -20.78 -3.48 -28.36
C THR A 22 -20.23 -3.22 -26.98
N ILE A 23 -20.04 -4.27 -26.19
CA ILE A 23 -19.26 -4.21 -24.97
C ILE A 23 -17.91 -3.69 -25.43
N ASP A 24 -17.58 -2.49 -24.98
CA ASP A 24 -16.33 -1.81 -25.26
C ASP A 24 -15.18 -2.79 -24.98
N GLU A 25 -14.42 -3.17 -26.01
CA GLU A 25 -13.31 -4.14 -25.90
C GLU A 25 -12.16 -3.62 -25.00
N SER A 26 -12.30 -2.44 -24.38
CA SER A 26 -11.25 -1.80 -23.60
C SER A 26 -11.34 -2.00 -22.08
N LEU A 27 -12.25 -2.84 -21.54
CA LEU A 27 -12.24 -3.12 -20.11
C LEU A 27 -11.01 -3.95 -19.74
N PRO A 28 -10.28 -3.60 -18.66
CA PRO A 28 -9.05 -4.28 -18.31
C PRO A 28 -9.29 -5.74 -17.87
N TYR A 29 -10.49 -6.05 -17.37
CA TYR A 29 -10.83 -7.37 -16.87
C TYR A 29 -12.24 -7.82 -17.28
N THR A 30 -12.38 -9.10 -17.63
CA THR A 30 -13.68 -9.78 -17.59
C THR A 30 -14.08 -10.06 -16.15
N ASP A 31 -13.16 -10.64 -15.38
CA ASP A 31 -13.23 -10.88 -13.94
C ASP A 31 -11.92 -10.41 -13.29
N LEU A 32 -12.00 -9.90 -12.06
CA LEU A 32 -10.79 -9.44 -11.35
C LEU A 32 -9.83 -10.63 -11.13
N PRO A 33 -8.52 -10.47 -11.41
CA PRO A 33 -7.54 -11.51 -11.15
C PRO A 33 -7.48 -11.84 -9.66
N GLU A 34 -7.34 -13.11 -9.31
CA GLU A 34 -7.30 -13.58 -7.92
C GLU A 34 -5.88 -13.97 -7.51
N ILE A 35 -5.52 -13.68 -6.27
CA ILE A 35 -4.28 -14.14 -5.65
C ILE A 35 -4.54 -14.82 -4.30
N GLN A 36 -3.62 -15.68 -3.89
CA GLN A 36 -3.63 -16.37 -2.61
C GLN A 36 -2.51 -15.87 -1.69
N LEU A 37 -2.83 -15.60 -0.43
CA LEU A 37 -1.85 -15.24 0.58
C LEU A 37 -0.97 -16.44 0.99
N ALA A 38 0.35 -16.24 1.00
CA ALA A 38 1.35 -17.18 1.52
C ALA A 38 1.60 -17.03 3.03
N ALA A 39 1.29 -15.86 3.60
CA ALA A 39 1.50 -15.54 5.01
C ALA A 39 0.35 -14.70 5.57
N LYS A 40 0.20 -14.67 6.89
CA LYS A 40 -0.76 -13.77 7.56
C LYS A 40 -0.32 -12.32 7.34
N THR A 41 -1.23 -11.45 6.91
CA THR A 41 -0.97 -10.01 6.74
C THR A 41 -2.23 -9.20 7.04
N LYS A 42 -2.09 -7.88 7.19
CA LYS A 42 -3.22 -6.95 7.25
C LYS A 42 -3.40 -6.24 5.91
N LEU A 43 -4.56 -5.61 5.73
CA LEU A 43 -4.75 -4.61 4.69
C LEU A 43 -4.24 -3.25 5.19
N PHE A 44 -3.65 -2.48 4.29
CA PHE A 44 -3.09 -1.15 4.57
C PHE A 44 -3.77 -0.10 3.71
N ALA A 45 -3.98 1.11 4.22
CA ALA A 45 -4.61 2.19 3.47
C ALA A 45 -3.67 2.81 2.44
N ALA A 46 -2.36 2.65 2.65
CA ALA A 46 -1.33 3.17 1.79
C ALA A 46 -0.16 2.20 1.62
N PRO A 47 0.43 2.13 0.41
CA PRO A 47 1.62 1.34 0.19
C PRO A 47 2.81 1.94 0.94
N GLY A 48 3.74 1.09 1.36
CA GLY A 48 4.97 1.47 2.04
C GLY A 48 4.81 1.92 3.50
N ASN A 49 3.59 1.95 4.05
CA ASN A 49 3.36 2.44 5.40
C ASN A 49 2.67 1.42 6.30
N ALA A 50 3.45 0.75 7.16
CA ALA A 50 2.95 -0.24 8.10
C ALA A 50 1.96 0.32 9.15
N MET A 51 1.97 1.63 9.41
CA MET A 51 1.05 2.27 10.35
C MET A 51 -0.35 2.48 9.75
N SER A 52 -0.51 2.31 8.44
CA SER A 52 -1.77 2.50 7.74
C SER A 52 -2.70 1.29 7.76
N ALA A 53 -2.51 0.33 8.68
CA ALA A 53 -3.33 -0.87 8.73
C ALA A 53 -4.83 -0.54 8.91
N LEU A 54 -5.66 -1.01 7.99
CA LEU A 54 -7.11 -0.82 7.98
C LEU A 54 -7.83 -1.81 8.90
N THR A 55 -7.42 -3.07 8.86
CA THR A 55 -8.09 -4.13 9.61
C THR A 55 -7.40 -4.39 10.94
N SER A 56 -8.19 -4.55 12.00
CA SER A 56 -7.69 -4.99 13.30
C SER A 56 -7.19 -6.44 13.23
N SER A 57 -7.93 -7.31 12.53
CA SER A 57 -7.60 -8.71 12.29
C SER A 57 -6.69 -8.88 11.06
N ALA A 58 -5.73 -9.80 11.18
CA ALA A 58 -4.92 -10.24 10.05
C ALA A 58 -5.71 -11.21 9.18
N LEU A 59 -5.57 -11.07 7.87
CA LEU A 59 -6.01 -12.03 6.86
C LEU A 59 -5.23 -13.35 7.03
N PRO A 60 -5.91 -14.51 6.99
CA PRO A 60 -5.25 -15.80 7.17
C PRO A 60 -4.45 -16.23 5.93
N VAL A 61 -3.47 -17.13 6.14
CA VAL A 61 -2.79 -17.84 5.05
C VAL A 61 -3.81 -18.57 4.18
N GLY A 62 -3.61 -18.58 2.87
CA GLY A 62 -4.50 -19.23 1.93
C GLY A 62 -5.73 -18.40 1.55
N LYS A 63 -5.97 -17.25 2.19
CA LYS A 63 -7.03 -16.31 1.82
C LYS A 63 -6.84 -15.87 0.37
N ARG A 64 -7.94 -15.87 -0.37
CA ARG A 64 -8.05 -15.42 -1.76
C ARG A 64 -8.48 -13.96 -1.80
N LEU A 65 -7.84 -13.16 -2.63
CA LEU A 65 -8.04 -11.71 -2.75
C LEU A 65 -8.12 -11.34 -4.23
N ASN A 66 -9.00 -10.41 -4.57
CA ASN A 66 -9.10 -9.88 -5.94
C ASN A 66 -8.10 -8.74 -6.09
N VAL A 67 -7.27 -8.81 -7.13
CA VAL A 67 -6.27 -7.80 -7.47
C VAL A 67 -6.89 -6.75 -8.35
N ILE A 68 -6.62 -5.48 -8.03
CA ILE A 68 -7.13 -4.32 -8.76
C ILE A 68 -5.98 -3.55 -9.40
N GLY A 69 -4.92 -3.31 -8.63
CA GLY A 69 -3.82 -2.44 -9.02
C GLY A 69 -2.53 -2.77 -8.30
N SER A 70 -1.46 -2.08 -8.66
CA SER A 70 -0.18 -2.17 -7.96
C SER A 70 0.45 -0.79 -7.80
N ASP A 71 1.51 -0.70 -7.02
CA ASP A 71 2.42 0.43 -7.12
C ASP A 71 3.39 0.26 -8.31
N LYS A 72 4.19 1.30 -8.54
CA LYS A 72 5.12 1.41 -9.70
C LYS A 72 6.13 0.27 -9.77
N ASP A 73 6.70 -0.11 -8.65
CA ASP A 73 7.72 -1.16 -8.53
C ASP A 73 7.12 -2.55 -8.24
N ARG A 74 5.79 -2.64 -8.12
CA ARG A 74 5.05 -3.85 -7.77
C ARG A 74 5.54 -4.44 -6.45
N ALA A 75 5.91 -3.60 -5.49
CA ALA A 75 6.16 -3.98 -4.11
C ALA A 75 4.85 -4.11 -3.30
N TRP A 76 3.77 -3.46 -3.77
CA TRP A 76 2.45 -3.49 -3.17
C TRP A 76 1.34 -3.74 -4.19
N TRP A 77 0.36 -4.56 -3.81
CA TRP A 77 -0.88 -4.78 -4.55
C TRP A 77 -2.04 -4.08 -3.87
N LEU A 78 -2.83 -3.34 -4.64
CA LEU A 78 -4.16 -2.89 -4.26
C LEU A 78 -5.12 -4.04 -4.52
N VAL A 79 -5.75 -4.52 -3.45
CA VAL A 79 -6.56 -5.74 -3.45
C VAL A 79 -7.90 -5.50 -2.75
N MET A 80 -8.80 -6.45 -2.96
CA MET A 80 -10.07 -6.51 -2.27
C MET A 80 -10.24 -7.82 -1.55
N ALA A 81 -10.47 -7.71 -0.25
CA ALA A 81 -10.85 -8.81 0.61
C ALA A 81 -12.37 -8.87 0.75
N ASP A 82 -12.92 -10.08 0.67
CA ASP A 82 -14.33 -10.38 0.97
C ASP A 82 -15.35 -9.54 0.16
N ASN A 83 -14.95 -9.05 -1.00
CA ASN A 83 -15.74 -8.15 -1.87
C ASN A 83 -16.22 -6.87 -1.16
N GLN A 84 -15.62 -6.50 -0.03
CA GLN A 84 -16.09 -5.39 0.80
C GLN A 84 -14.96 -4.51 1.33
N THR A 85 -13.74 -5.04 1.48
CA THR A 85 -12.63 -4.28 2.06
C THR A 85 -11.52 -4.10 1.04
N LEU A 86 -11.37 -2.87 0.56
CA LEU A 86 -10.31 -2.41 -0.30
C LEU A 86 -9.08 -2.08 0.53
N GLY A 87 -7.89 -2.48 0.08
CA GLY A 87 -6.65 -2.13 0.76
C GLY A 87 -5.41 -2.65 0.06
N TRP A 88 -4.26 -2.20 0.53
CA TRP A 88 -2.95 -2.58 0.03
C TRP A 88 -2.37 -3.77 0.78
N ILE A 89 -1.64 -4.64 0.09
CA ILE A 89 -0.83 -5.70 0.69
C ILE A 89 0.58 -5.73 0.07
N PRO A 90 1.63 -6.04 0.86
CA PRO A 90 2.95 -6.32 0.31
C PRO A 90 2.97 -7.58 -0.55
N THR A 91 3.65 -7.54 -1.70
CA THR A 91 3.75 -8.67 -2.62
C THR A 91 4.49 -9.86 -2.04
N ILE A 92 5.38 -9.62 -1.07
CA ILE A 92 6.11 -10.66 -0.33
C ILE A 92 5.21 -11.65 0.43
N PHE A 93 3.93 -11.29 0.66
CA PHE A 93 2.96 -12.16 1.31
C PHE A 93 2.07 -12.92 0.34
N VAL A 94 2.31 -12.81 -0.97
CA VAL A 94 1.51 -13.45 -2.01
C VAL A 94 2.20 -14.73 -2.50
N ARG A 95 1.42 -15.80 -2.66
CA ARG A 95 1.91 -17.12 -3.08
C ARG A 95 2.04 -17.25 -4.59
N ASP A 96 1.10 -16.66 -5.32
CA ASP A 96 0.97 -16.86 -6.76
C ASP A 96 2.01 -16.05 -7.55
N GLY A 97 2.19 -16.41 -8.83
CA GLY A 97 3.14 -15.79 -9.75
C GLY A 97 2.78 -14.35 -10.13
N VAL A 98 2.82 -13.44 -9.15
CA VAL A 98 2.48 -12.02 -9.24
C VAL A 98 3.21 -11.26 -10.34
N ALA A 99 4.36 -11.75 -10.81
CA ALA A 99 5.11 -11.15 -11.91
C ALA A 99 4.31 -11.05 -13.22
N ASN A 100 3.36 -11.97 -13.44
CA ASN A 100 2.59 -12.06 -14.70
C ASN A 100 1.19 -11.42 -14.61
N LEU A 101 0.81 -10.89 -13.44
CA LEU A 101 -0.47 -10.20 -13.31
C LEU A 101 -0.37 -8.80 -13.87
N GLU A 102 -1.23 -8.48 -14.83
CA GLU A 102 -1.39 -7.11 -15.32
C GLU A 102 -2.36 -6.36 -14.40
N SER A 103 -1.86 -5.29 -13.79
CA SER A 103 -2.63 -4.36 -12.97
C SER A 103 -3.43 -3.41 -13.86
N ALA A 104 -4.72 -3.20 -13.58
CA ALA A 104 -5.52 -2.18 -14.26
C ALA A 104 -5.05 -0.76 -13.93
N VAL A 105 -4.43 -0.60 -12.76
CA VAL A 105 -3.86 0.68 -12.33
C VAL A 105 -2.49 0.51 -11.69
N VAL A 106 -1.59 1.41 -12.02
CA VAL A 106 -0.27 1.54 -11.42
C VAL A 106 -0.20 2.91 -10.73
N ILE A 107 0.02 2.90 -9.42
CA ILE A 107 0.02 4.11 -8.60
C ILE A 107 1.44 4.43 -8.18
N ASP A 108 1.89 5.67 -8.39
CA ASP A 108 3.17 6.13 -7.85
C ASP A 108 3.01 6.38 -6.34
N PRO A 109 3.85 5.76 -5.48
CA PRO A 109 3.78 5.99 -4.04
C PRO A 109 4.13 7.45 -3.73
N LEU A 110 3.61 7.97 -2.61
CA LEU A 110 4.00 9.29 -2.13
C LEU A 110 5.51 9.36 -1.88
N PRO A 111 6.14 10.53 -2.08
CA PRO A 111 7.54 10.72 -1.76
C PRO A 111 7.82 10.42 -0.29
N LEU A 112 9.01 9.88 0.01
CA LEU A 112 9.41 9.42 1.35
C LEU A 112 9.37 10.50 2.45
N CYS A 113 9.33 11.78 2.07
CA CYS A 113 9.17 12.90 3.01
C CYS A 113 7.72 13.11 3.47
N ALA A 114 6.73 12.47 2.84
CA ALA A 114 5.36 12.43 3.33
C ALA A 114 5.29 11.54 4.59
N SER A 115 4.83 12.10 5.71
CA SER A 115 4.66 11.32 6.94
C SER A 115 3.20 10.96 7.15
N PHE A 116 2.91 9.69 7.37
CA PHE A 116 1.56 9.20 7.62
C PHE A 116 0.98 9.75 8.93
N LEU A 117 -0.29 10.17 8.89
CA LEU A 117 -1.02 10.79 9.99
C LEU A 117 -2.22 9.97 10.47
N GLY A 118 -2.82 9.14 9.61
CA GLY A 118 -3.97 8.31 9.96
C GLY A 118 -4.73 7.83 8.73
N THR A 119 -5.88 7.18 8.98
CA THR A 119 -6.75 6.60 7.96
C THR A 119 -8.23 6.87 8.25
N ALA A 120 -9.05 6.71 7.22
CA ALA A 120 -10.50 6.52 7.31
C ALA A 120 -10.87 5.34 6.41
N ASP A 121 -11.67 4.42 6.92
CA ASP A 121 -12.08 3.17 6.25
C ASP A 121 -13.58 3.14 5.92
N ALA A 122 -14.29 4.22 6.24
CA ALA A 122 -15.67 4.45 5.86
C ALA A 122 -15.87 5.90 5.44
N LEU A 123 -16.86 6.13 4.58
CA LEU A 123 -17.13 7.45 4.02
C LEU A 123 -17.68 8.42 5.08
N ASP A 124 -18.50 7.91 5.99
CA ASP A 124 -19.06 8.63 7.13
C ASP A 124 -18.06 8.79 8.30
N ALA A 125 -16.90 8.14 8.23
CA ALA A 125 -15.84 8.30 9.21
C ALA A 125 -15.06 9.59 8.97
N ALA A 126 -15.26 10.57 9.84
CA ALA A 126 -14.43 11.77 9.88
C ALA A 126 -13.06 11.49 10.52
N TRP A 127 -11.98 11.82 9.83
CA TRP A 127 -10.64 11.80 10.40
C TRP A 127 -10.36 13.08 11.18
N ALA A 128 -9.86 12.96 12.42
CA ALA A 128 -9.49 14.09 13.26
C ALA A 128 -7.96 14.30 13.24
N SER A 129 -7.53 15.49 12.82
CA SER A 129 -6.11 15.84 12.76
C SER A 129 -5.48 15.98 14.13
N THR A 130 -4.31 15.35 14.32
CA THR A 130 -3.49 15.49 15.54
C THR A 130 -2.40 16.53 15.41
N SER A 131 -2.27 17.21 14.26
CA SER A 131 -1.27 18.25 14.01
C SER A 131 -1.82 19.36 13.10
N ALA A 132 -1.31 20.57 13.28
CA ALA A 132 -1.55 21.64 12.33
C ALA A 132 -0.61 21.54 11.12
N GLY A 133 -1.01 22.09 9.98
CA GLY A 133 -0.21 22.16 8.76
C GLY A 133 -1.00 21.79 7.50
N SER A 134 -0.27 21.39 6.48
CA SER A 134 -0.83 20.88 5.23
C SER A 134 -0.97 19.36 5.29
N VAL A 135 -2.14 18.88 4.86
CA VAL A 135 -2.50 17.45 4.82
C VAL A 135 -2.74 17.03 3.38
N ILE A 136 -2.20 15.89 3.01
CA ILE A 136 -2.48 15.21 1.76
C ILE A 136 -3.33 14.00 2.06
N VAL A 137 -4.42 13.88 1.33
CA VAL A 137 -5.34 12.76 1.38
C VAL A 137 -5.13 11.96 0.12
N GLN A 138 -4.92 10.65 0.25
CA GLN A 138 -5.02 9.71 -0.85
C GLN A 138 -6.09 8.69 -0.49
N GLY A 139 -7.01 8.41 -1.40
CA GLY A 139 -8.05 7.43 -1.14
C GLY A 139 -8.53 6.74 -2.39
N SER A 140 -9.38 5.75 -2.15
CA SER A 140 -9.95 4.93 -3.20
C SER A 140 -11.35 4.45 -2.82
N ILE A 141 -12.23 4.40 -3.81
CA ILE A 141 -13.61 3.94 -3.69
C ILE A 141 -13.81 2.84 -4.72
N TYR A 142 -14.17 1.64 -4.29
CA TYR A 142 -14.55 0.57 -5.20
C TYR A 142 -16.06 0.35 -5.15
N LEU A 143 -16.66 0.16 -6.33
CA LEU A 143 -18.07 -0.14 -6.47
C LEU A 143 -18.26 -1.43 -7.29
N PRO A 144 -18.98 -2.44 -6.77
CA PRO A 144 -19.22 -3.72 -7.43
C PRO A 144 -20.36 -3.68 -8.47
N GLN A 145 -21.10 -2.56 -8.57
CA GLN A 145 -22.18 -2.35 -9.53
C GLN A 145 -22.09 -0.93 -10.11
N THR A 146 -21.99 -0.81 -11.42
CA THR A 146 -22.15 0.46 -12.13
C THR A 146 -23.63 0.81 -12.17
N ALA A 147 -24.13 1.44 -11.10
CA ALA A 147 -25.43 2.11 -11.19
C ALA A 147 -25.31 3.22 -12.26
N PRO A 148 -26.31 3.40 -13.14
CA PRO A 148 -26.28 4.46 -14.16
C PRO A 148 -26.03 5.86 -13.57
N SER A 149 -26.43 6.08 -12.31
CA SER A 149 -26.21 7.35 -11.60
C SER A 149 -24.77 7.60 -11.18
N PHE A 150 -23.86 6.63 -11.31
CA PHE A 150 -22.48 6.82 -10.86
C PHE A 150 -21.68 7.78 -11.73
N ALA A 151 -22.05 7.94 -13.01
CA ALA A 151 -21.44 8.95 -13.86
C ALA A 151 -21.61 10.37 -13.30
N ASP A 152 -22.64 10.56 -12.47
CA ASP A 152 -22.97 11.81 -11.79
C ASP A 152 -22.54 11.83 -10.31
N ALA A 153 -21.85 10.77 -9.84
CA ALA A 153 -21.38 10.66 -8.47
C ALA A 153 -20.39 11.77 -8.13
N LEU A 154 -20.64 12.41 -6.99
CA LEU A 154 -19.84 13.53 -6.53
C LEU A 154 -19.24 13.27 -5.16
N LEU A 155 -17.92 13.12 -5.12
CA LEU A 155 -17.15 13.06 -3.89
C LEU A 155 -16.89 14.48 -3.36
N THR A 156 -17.52 14.81 -2.24
CA THR A 156 -17.32 16.05 -1.51
C THR A 156 -16.38 15.80 -0.33
N ILE A 157 -15.34 16.61 -0.21
CA ILE A 157 -14.45 16.63 0.95
C ILE A 157 -14.86 17.81 1.82
N THR A 158 -15.30 17.53 3.04
CA THR A 158 -15.66 18.55 4.02
C THR A 158 -14.61 18.64 5.10
N THR A 159 -14.34 19.87 5.55
CA THR A 159 -13.47 20.10 6.70
C THR A 159 -14.00 21.23 7.56
N ASN A 160 -13.85 21.12 8.88
CA ASN A 160 -14.21 22.20 9.81
C ASN A 160 -13.15 23.33 9.84
N SER A 161 -11.97 23.11 9.23
CA SER A 161 -10.89 24.10 9.12
C SER A 161 -9.86 23.69 8.05
N GLY A 162 -9.14 24.68 7.53
CA GLY A 162 -8.29 24.49 6.37
C GLY A 162 -9.05 24.59 5.05
N THR A 163 -8.32 24.58 3.94
CA THR A 163 -8.85 24.81 2.60
C THR A 163 -8.28 23.77 1.65
N VAL A 164 -9.15 23.10 0.89
CA VAL A 164 -8.71 22.24 -0.22
C VAL A 164 -8.03 23.12 -1.28
N THR A 165 -6.73 22.98 -1.46
CA THR A 165 -5.93 23.80 -2.40
C THR A 165 -5.65 23.09 -3.71
N ALA A 166 -5.70 21.76 -3.72
CA ALA A 166 -5.62 20.94 -4.92
C ALA A 166 -6.41 19.65 -4.72
N SER A 167 -6.94 19.10 -5.80
CA SER A 167 -7.56 17.78 -5.81
C SER A 167 -7.56 17.19 -7.22
N ASP A 168 -7.46 15.87 -7.30
CA ASP A 168 -7.59 15.10 -8.52
C ASP A 168 -8.25 13.75 -8.25
N TYR A 169 -8.78 13.15 -9.31
CA TYR A 169 -9.35 11.82 -9.30
C TYR A 169 -9.18 11.11 -10.65
N VAL A 170 -9.19 9.79 -10.57
CA VAL A 170 -9.23 8.89 -11.71
C VAL A 170 -10.40 7.94 -11.50
N HIS A 171 -11.29 7.88 -12.49
CA HIS A 171 -12.40 6.93 -12.53
C HIS A 171 -12.07 5.84 -13.56
N LEU A 172 -12.00 4.59 -13.11
CA LEU A 172 -11.51 3.45 -13.86
C LEU A 172 -12.55 2.32 -13.86
N PRO A 173 -13.28 2.10 -14.96
CA PRO A 173 -14.09 0.89 -15.08
C PRO A 173 -13.16 -0.33 -15.11
N LEU A 174 -13.38 -1.28 -14.20
CA LEU A 174 -12.53 -2.46 -14.03
C LEU A 174 -13.12 -3.68 -14.74
N THR A 175 -14.43 -3.89 -14.59
CA THR A 175 -15.20 -4.94 -15.27
C THR A 175 -16.49 -4.35 -15.81
N ALA A 176 -17.32 -5.17 -16.48
CA ALA A 176 -18.62 -4.73 -16.98
C ALA A 176 -19.57 -4.25 -15.87
N SER A 177 -19.29 -4.59 -14.61
CA SER A 177 -20.12 -4.22 -13.47
C SER A 177 -19.38 -3.48 -12.38
N SER A 178 -18.06 -3.27 -12.47
CA SER A 178 -17.30 -2.69 -11.37
C SER A 178 -16.44 -1.53 -11.79
N THR A 179 -16.23 -0.61 -10.86
CA THR A 179 -15.39 0.57 -11.08
C THR A 179 -14.60 0.94 -9.85
N LEU A 180 -13.46 1.59 -10.08
CA LEU A 180 -12.58 2.15 -9.06
C LEU A 180 -12.48 3.65 -9.27
N ILE A 181 -12.72 4.41 -8.21
CA ILE A 181 -12.26 5.80 -8.12
C ILE A 181 -11.01 5.83 -7.27
N LEU A 182 -9.96 6.45 -7.78
CA LEU A 182 -8.81 6.90 -7.01
C LEU A 182 -8.91 8.41 -6.87
N PHE A 183 -8.62 8.95 -5.70
CA PHE A 183 -8.61 10.39 -5.50
C PHE A 183 -7.44 10.83 -4.64
N THR A 184 -7.04 12.08 -4.84
CA THR A 184 -6.04 12.75 -4.01
C THR A 184 -6.49 14.19 -3.76
N ALA A 185 -6.24 14.71 -2.57
CA ALA A 185 -6.48 16.10 -2.24
C ALA A 185 -5.38 16.67 -1.35
N ALA A 186 -5.04 17.94 -1.54
CA ALA A 186 -4.18 18.71 -0.66
C ALA A 186 -5.03 19.74 0.09
N ILE A 187 -4.87 19.80 1.41
CA ILE A 187 -5.64 20.65 2.31
C ILE A 187 -4.65 21.47 3.13
N ASP A 188 -4.62 22.78 2.93
CA ASP A 188 -3.75 23.69 3.66
C ASP A 188 -4.44 24.24 4.91
N ASN A 189 -3.65 24.74 5.86
CA ASN A 189 -4.13 25.40 7.09
C ASN A 189 -5.00 24.51 7.99
N VAL A 190 -4.81 23.19 7.92
CA VAL A 190 -5.40 22.25 8.89
C VAL A 190 -4.85 22.59 10.28
N GLN A 191 -5.71 22.57 11.29
CA GLN A 191 -5.40 22.82 12.69
C GLN A 191 -5.41 21.51 13.49
N VAL A 192 -4.97 21.57 14.74
CA VAL A 192 -5.17 20.45 15.67
C VAL A 192 -6.67 20.30 15.94
N ASN A 193 -7.17 19.06 15.91
CA ASN A 193 -8.60 18.70 16.02
C ASN A 193 -9.47 19.12 14.81
N SER A 194 -8.85 19.51 13.69
CA SER A 194 -9.61 19.62 12.45
C SER A 194 -10.22 18.27 12.08
N THR A 195 -11.43 18.26 11.54
CA THR A 195 -12.05 17.04 11.02
C THR A 195 -12.09 17.11 9.51
N ILE A 196 -11.71 16.03 8.84
CA ILE A 196 -11.87 15.85 7.38
C ILE A 196 -12.82 14.68 7.17
N ALA A 197 -13.92 14.90 6.48
CA ALA A 197 -14.93 13.90 6.18
C ALA A 197 -15.24 13.86 4.67
N PHE A 198 -15.84 12.76 4.23
CA PHE A 198 -16.17 12.52 2.84
C PHE A 198 -17.67 12.32 2.69
N ASP A 199 -18.22 12.76 1.58
CA ASP A 199 -19.60 12.49 1.21
C ASP A 199 -19.65 12.17 -0.28
N LEU A 200 -20.43 11.16 -0.65
CA LEU A 200 -20.53 10.68 -2.03
C LEU A 200 -22.00 10.77 -2.43
N SER A 201 -22.36 11.90 -3.04
CA SER A 201 -23.75 12.13 -3.42
C SER A 201 -24.12 11.35 -4.69
N THR A 202 -25.42 11.08 -4.85
CA THR A 202 -26.08 10.38 -5.99
C THR A 202 -25.89 8.86 -6.10
N VAL A 203 -25.10 8.26 -5.23
CA VAL A 203 -25.07 6.80 -5.11
C VAL A 203 -26.25 6.41 -4.23
N GLU A 204 -27.32 5.89 -4.85
CA GLU A 204 -28.37 5.15 -4.12
C GLU A 204 -27.68 4.16 -3.18
N SER A 205 -28.23 3.94 -1.97
CA SER A 205 -27.64 3.22 -0.83
C SER A 205 -27.05 1.83 -1.15
N GLY A 206 -25.98 1.81 -1.92
CA GLY A 206 -25.33 0.64 -2.48
C GLY A 206 -24.09 0.29 -1.67
N SER A 207 -23.66 -0.96 -1.80
CA SER A 207 -22.42 -1.39 -1.18
C SER A 207 -21.25 -0.83 -1.98
N TYR A 208 -20.41 -0.03 -1.33
CA TYR A 208 -19.11 0.39 -1.83
C TYR A 208 -18.05 0.09 -0.77
N SER A 209 -16.80 -0.01 -1.21
CA SER A 209 -15.64 -0.05 -0.31
C SER A 209 -14.92 1.29 -0.37
N PHE A 210 -14.53 1.82 0.79
CA PHE A 210 -13.86 3.11 0.91
C PHE A 210 -12.59 2.95 1.73
N GLN A 211 -11.52 3.63 1.31
CA GLN A 211 -10.38 3.90 2.18
C GLN A 211 -9.80 5.28 1.85
N ALA A 212 -9.24 5.92 2.86
CA ALA A 212 -8.40 7.10 2.72
C ALA A 212 -7.25 7.04 3.72
N ALA A 213 -6.08 7.51 3.29
CA ALA A 213 -4.88 7.71 4.10
C ALA A 213 -4.51 9.20 4.10
N PHE A 214 -4.11 9.69 5.26
CA PHE A 214 -3.76 11.09 5.51
C PHE A 214 -2.26 11.20 5.75
N PHE A 215 -1.62 12.19 5.15
CA PHE A 215 -0.19 12.43 5.24
C PHE A 215 0.10 13.91 5.50
N SER A 216 1.13 14.23 6.27
CA SER A 216 1.64 15.60 6.35
C SER A 216 2.53 15.89 5.15
N ASP A 217 2.45 17.12 4.64
CA ASP A 217 3.38 17.62 3.65
C ASP A 217 4.74 17.96 4.30
N GLY A 218 5.61 16.95 4.43
CA GLY A 218 7.01 17.14 4.83
C GLY A 218 7.94 17.44 3.66
N CYS A 219 7.42 17.52 2.43
CA CYS A 219 8.24 17.69 1.21
C CYS A 219 8.30 19.14 0.72
N GLY A 220 7.58 20.05 1.37
CA GLY A 220 7.39 21.42 0.91
C GLY A 220 6.70 21.45 -0.46
N ASP A 221 7.02 22.43 -1.29
CA ASP A 221 6.36 22.63 -2.60
C ASP A 221 6.54 21.48 -3.61
N LYS A 222 7.34 20.45 -3.29
CA LYS A 222 7.49 19.27 -4.15
C LYS A 222 6.23 18.41 -4.18
N LEU A 223 5.53 18.27 -3.06
CA LEU A 223 4.30 17.47 -2.99
C LEU A 223 3.15 18.16 -3.68
N LYS A 224 3.03 19.49 -3.53
CA LYS A 224 2.07 20.31 -4.29
C LYS A 224 2.28 20.17 -5.80
N ARG A 225 3.53 19.97 -6.24
CA ARG A 225 3.88 19.71 -7.65
C ARG A 225 3.62 18.27 -8.11
N SER A 226 3.84 17.29 -7.24
CA SER A 226 3.45 15.90 -7.54
C SER A 226 1.93 15.78 -7.66
N ALA A 227 1.19 16.52 -6.83
CA ALA A 227 -0.25 16.74 -6.98
C ALA A 227 -0.60 17.58 -8.22
N SER A 228 0.32 18.39 -8.77
CA SER A 228 0.08 19.22 -9.97
C SER A 228 0.45 18.55 -11.29
N ASN A 229 1.16 17.41 -11.29
CA ASN A 229 1.28 16.56 -12.49
C ASN A 229 -0.06 15.90 -12.87
N PHE A 230 -1.05 16.04 -12.01
CA PHE A 230 -2.45 15.74 -12.24
C PHE A 230 -3.18 17.01 -12.70
N THR A 231 -2.98 17.39 -13.97
CA THR A 231 -3.65 18.56 -14.55
C THR A 231 -5.08 18.22 -14.92
N ASN A 232 -6.02 18.49 -14.01
CA ASN A 232 -7.21 19.33 -14.24
C ASN A 232 -8.10 19.30 -13.00
N LYS A 233 -8.57 20.50 -12.63
CA LYS A 233 -9.59 20.75 -11.60
C LYS A 233 -10.62 19.63 -11.59
N LEU A 234 -10.93 19.04 -10.42
CA LEU A 234 -12.22 18.36 -10.23
C LEU A 234 -13.31 19.36 -10.63
N PRO A 235 -14.05 19.20 -11.75
CA PRO A 235 -15.36 19.80 -11.77
C PRO A 235 -16.14 18.92 -10.78
N VAL A 236 -16.45 19.48 -9.61
CA VAL A 236 -17.32 18.88 -8.59
C VAL A 236 -18.77 18.77 -9.14
N SER A 237 -18.96 18.59 -10.45
CA SER A 237 -20.25 18.54 -11.14
C SER A 237 -20.20 18.17 -12.64
N GLN A 238 -19.06 17.77 -13.24
CA GLN A 238 -19.08 17.31 -14.64
C GLN A 238 -18.25 16.05 -14.87
N PRO A 239 -18.80 15.08 -15.65
CA PRO A 239 -18.10 13.85 -15.97
C PRO A 239 -16.85 14.13 -16.81
N LYS A 240 -15.72 13.57 -16.39
CA LYS A 240 -14.49 13.53 -17.19
C LYS A 240 -14.67 12.47 -18.28
N SER A 241 -14.96 12.90 -19.50
CA SER A 241 -14.82 12.04 -20.67
C SER A 241 -13.34 11.72 -20.85
N VAL A 242 -12.96 10.45 -20.64
CA VAL A 242 -11.65 9.95 -21.01
C VAL A 242 -11.73 9.53 -22.48
N HIS A 243 -11.37 10.43 -23.39
CA HIS A 243 -10.84 10.27 -24.76
C HIS A 243 -10.67 11.72 -25.30
N ASP A 244 -9.50 12.18 -25.75
CA ASP A 244 -8.88 11.76 -27.01
C ASP A 244 -7.35 11.81 -27.02
N LYS A 245 -6.81 10.87 -27.80
CA LYS A 245 -5.46 10.88 -28.37
C LYS A 245 -5.31 12.10 -29.27
N ALA A 246 -4.20 12.83 -29.13
CA ALA A 246 -3.88 14.03 -29.89
C ALA A 246 -4.10 13.84 -31.40
N THR A 247 -5.09 14.55 -31.95
CA THR A 247 -5.16 14.86 -33.38
C THR A 247 -5.42 16.35 -33.53
N SER A 248 -4.45 17.02 -34.14
CA SER A 248 -4.51 18.43 -34.51
C SER A 248 -5.44 18.57 -35.72
N GLU A 249 -6.50 19.38 -35.62
CA GLU A 249 -6.98 20.22 -36.71
C GLU A 249 -8.03 21.23 -36.22
N LEU A 250 -7.76 22.51 -36.47
CA LEU A 250 -8.69 23.63 -36.32
C LEU A 250 -9.68 23.61 -37.48
N THR A 251 -10.98 23.83 -37.22
CA THR A 251 -11.70 25.04 -37.68
C THR A 251 -13.20 25.06 -37.33
N HIS A 252 -13.64 26.28 -37.00
CA HIS A 252 -14.91 26.94 -37.34
C HIS A 252 -16.04 27.08 -36.30
N ASN A 253 -16.61 28.29 -36.34
CA ASN A 253 -17.44 29.00 -35.36
C ASN A 253 -18.93 28.68 -35.43
N GLY A 254 -19.65 28.89 -34.32
CA GLY A 254 -21.09 29.17 -34.31
C GLY A 254 -21.69 29.29 -32.89
N PRO A 255 -22.47 30.35 -32.56
CA PRO A 255 -22.99 30.60 -31.22
C PRO A 255 -24.41 30.03 -31.03
N VAL A 256 -24.73 29.50 -29.85
CA VAL A 256 -26.12 29.20 -29.46
C VAL A 256 -26.43 29.73 -28.07
N THR A 257 -27.61 30.34 -28.02
CA THR A 257 -28.24 31.21 -27.03
C THR A 257 -28.86 30.51 -25.81
N THR A 258 -28.90 31.30 -24.73
CA THR A 258 -29.66 31.18 -23.47
C THR A 258 -31.17 30.98 -23.59
N SER A 259 -31.81 30.28 -22.63
CA SER A 259 -33.13 30.58 -21.99
C SER A 259 -33.50 29.41 -21.04
N SER A 260 -33.57 29.54 -19.71
CA SER A 260 -34.51 30.27 -18.82
C SER A 260 -35.79 29.48 -18.44
N ALA A 261 -36.05 29.52 -17.12
CA ALA A 261 -37.33 29.49 -16.39
C ALA A 261 -37.83 28.17 -15.75
N THR A 262 -37.71 28.17 -14.42
CA THR A 262 -38.50 27.50 -13.35
C THR A 262 -40.00 27.84 -13.42
N PRO A 263 -40.89 27.06 -12.78
CA PRO A 263 -41.51 27.56 -11.54
C PRO A 263 -41.73 26.49 -10.43
N PRO A 264 -42.05 26.91 -9.18
CA PRO A 264 -42.09 26.05 -8.00
C PRO A 264 -43.52 25.59 -7.64
N ILE A 265 -43.65 24.45 -6.96
CA ILE A 265 -44.89 24.06 -6.28
C ILE A 265 -44.56 23.49 -4.89
N SER A 266 -45.01 24.21 -3.86
CA SER A 266 -45.08 23.79 -2.46
C SER A 266 -46.32 22.91 -2.22
N ALA A 267 -46.19 21.86 -1.41
CA ALA A 267 -47.33 21.23 -0.75
C ALA A 267 -46.97 20.88 0.71
N THR A 268 -47.68 21.57 1.62
CA THR A 268 -47.72 21.35 3.06
C THR A 268 -48.59 20.11 3.36
N VAL A 269 -48.07 19.14 4.11
CA VAL A 269 -48.85 18.00 4.61
C VAL A 269 -49.02 18.15 6.13
N ALA A 270 -50.28 18.26 6.56
CA ALA A 270 -50.69 18.33 7.95
C ALA A 270 -50.89 16.92 8.53
N LEU A 271 -50.41 16.72 9.77
CA LEU A 271 -50.65 15.53 10.58
C LEU A 271 -52.12 15.42 10.98
N SER A 272 -52.62 14.18 11.06
CA SER A 272 -53.81 13.83 11.84
C SER A 272 -53.56 12.57 12.65
N THR A 273 -53.62 12.75 13.95
CA THR A 273 -53.59 11.74 15.01
C THR A 273 -54.95 11.06 15.14
N THR A 274 -54.97 9.74 15.34
CA THR A 274 -56.13 9.03 15.87
C THR A 274 -55.69 8.03 16.93
N GLN A 275 -56.26 8.20 18.12
CA GLN A 275 -56.01 7.46 19.34
C GLN A 275 -57.11 6.37 19.47
N SER A 276 -56.74 5.13 19.75
CA SER A 276 -57.69 4.09 20.17
C SER A 276 -57.09 3.29 21.32
N GLY A 277 -57.85 3.25 22.42
CA GLY A 277 -57.43 2.69 23.70
C GLY A 277 -57.51 1.17 23.74
N ALA A 278 -56.53 0.58 24.44
CA ALA A 278 -56.63 -0.79 24.93
C ALA A 278 -56.19 -0.78 26.41
N THR A 279 -57.16 -1.07 27.28
CA THR A 279 -57.00 -1.31 28.71
C THR A 279 -56.17 -2.58 28.90
N SER A 280 -55.01 -2.49 29.54
CA SER A 280 -54.24 -3.66 29.99
C SER A 280 -54.02 -3.62 31.49
N ALA A 281 -54.31 -4.76 32.10
CA ALA A 281 -54.33 -5.03 33.52
C ALA A 281 -52.96 -4.82 34.18
N MET A 282 -52.98 -4.26 35.39
CA MET A 282 -51.80 -4.07 36.22
C MET A 282 -51.23 -5.43 36.66
N THR A 283 -50.04 -5.74 36.17
CA THR A 283 -49.17 -6.80 36.68
C THR A 283 -48.26 -6.19 37.76
N PRO A 284 -48.05 -6.84 38.92
CA PRO A 284 -47.27 -6.28 40.01
C PRO A 284 -45.81 -6.03 39.60
N THR A 285 -45.36 -4.80 39.83
CA THR A 285 -44.00 -4.29 39.57
C THR A 285 -42.96 -5.09 40.37
N PRO A 286 -41.97 -5.74 39.74
CA PRO A 286 -40.86 -6.35 40.46
C PRO A 286 -39.99 -5.27 41.09
N THR A 287 -39.66 -5.47 42.37
CA THR A 287 -38.73 -4.64 43.15
C THR A 287 -37.38 -4.51 42.40
N PRO A 288 -36.84 -3.28 42.22
CA PRO A 288 -35.59 -3.09 41.52
C PRO A 288 -34.46 -3.76 42.30
N THR A 289 -33.91 -4.82 41.73
CA THR A 289 -32.65 -5.39 42.21
C THR A 289 -31.55 -4.42 41.81
N ILE A 290 -31.00 -3.72 42.80
CA ILE A 290 -29.79 -2.92 42.67
C ILE A 290 -28.66 -3.80 42.12
N THR A 291 -28.50 -3.75 40.80
CA THR A 291 -27.37 -4.38 40.12
C THR A 291 -26.16 -3.52 40.43
N PRO A 292 -25.08 -4.08 41.02
CA PRO A 292 -23.89 -3.29 41.33
C PRO A 292 -23.38 -2.66 40.03
N THR A 293 -23.34 -1.33 40.00
CA THR A 293 -22.76 -0.56 38.89
C THR A 293 -21.35 -1.10 38.64
N PRO A 294 -21.05 -1.65 37.45
CA PRO A 294 -19.72 -2.16 37.17
C PRO A 294 -18.74 -1.01 37.37
N THR A 295 -17.83 -1.18 38.34
CA THR A 295 -16.72 -0.25 38.55
C THR A 295 -15.97 -0.16 37.23
N ARG A 296 -16.06 1.00 36.58
CA ARG A 296 -15.38 1.28 35.31
C ARG A 296 -13.89 1.09 35.56
N VAL A 297 -13.36 -0.03 35.10
CA VAL A 297 -11.92 -0.26 35.03
C VAL A 297 -11.37 0.84 34.13
N VAL A 298 -10.66 1.79 34.73
CA VAL A 298 -9.87 2.78 34.00
C VAL A 298 -8.74 1.99 33.36
N ILE A 299 -8.97 1.51 32.14
CA ILE A 299 -7.91 0.93 31.32
C ILE A 299 -6.91 2.06 31.08
N ALA A 300 -5.69 1.89 31.60
CA ALA A 300 -4.60 2.82 31.38
C ALA A 300 -4.47 3.05 29.87
N ARG A 301 -4.61 4.31 29.47
CA ARG A 301 -4.45 4.83 28.12
C ARG A 301 -3.15 4.23 27.53
N SER A 302 -3.29 3.35 26.54
CA SER A 302 -2.16 2.80 25.80
C SER A 302 -1.27 3.97 25.38
N ALA A 303 -0.01 3.93 25.81
CA ALA A 303 0.99 4.92 25.45
C ALA A 303 0.93 5.13 23.93
N GLY A 304 0.66 6.37 23.52
CA GLY A 304 0.54 6.73 22.10
C GLY A 304 1.81 6.32 21.37
N ILE A 305 1.64 5.65 20.24
CA ILE A 305 2.76 5.22 19.39
C ILE A 305 3.49 6.48 18.95
N GLU A 306 4.75 6.58 19.38
CA GLU A 306 5.59 7.73 19.16
C GLU A 306 5.91 7.84 17.65
N ARG A 307 5.70 9.02 17.06
CA ARG A 307 6.07 9.31 15.66
C ARG A 307 7.54 8.90 15.45
N PRO A 308 7.98 8.48 14.24
CA PRO A 308 9.40 8.39 13.95
C PRO A 308 9.99 9.79 14.14
N ARG A 309 10.59 10.06 15.29
CA ARG A 309 11.23 11.34 15.59
C ARG A 309 12.64 11.28 15.04
N THR A 310 13.15 12.42 14.59
CA THR A 310 14.59 12.64 14.56
C THR A 310 15.07 12.56 16.01
N VAL A 311 15.61 11.40 16.41
CA VAL A 311 16.05 11.15 17.79
C VAL A 311 17.37 11.86 18.06
N CYS A 312 18.26 11.86 17.05
CA CYS A 312 19.59 12.42 17.16
C CYS A 312 19.76 13.56 16.14
N ALA A 313 20.36 14.67 16.57
CA ALA A 313 20.65 15.78 15.67
C ALA A 313 21.62 15.34 14.57
N ASN A 314 21.38 15.80 13.34
CA ASN A 314 22.21 15.52 12.16
C ASN A 314 22.34 14.03 11.78
N THR A 315 21.41 13.18 12.20
CA THR A 315 21.37 11.77 11.80
C THR A 315 20.17 11.48 10.91
N TYR A 316 20.18 10.32 10.26
CA TYR A 316 18.98 9.77 9.65
C TYR A 316 17.85 9.60 10.68
N GLN A 317 16.62 9.73 10.19
CA GLN A 317 15.43 9.37 10.95
C GLN A 317 15.47 7.86 11.22
N THR A 318 15.36 7.47 12.48
CA THR A 318 15.25 6.05 12.83
C THR A 318 14.01 5.46 12.16
N ARG A 319 14.17 4.26 11.60
CA ARG A 319 13.08 3.44 11.04
C ARG A 319 12.75 2.24 11.94
N LEU A 320 13.45 2.15 13.07
CA LEU A 320 13.40 1.03 14.01
C LEU A 320 12.76 1.45 15.35
N PHE A 321 12.22 0.48 16.06
CA PHE A 321 11.67 0.63 17.42
C PHE A 321 12.04 -0.56 18.31
N LYS A 322 12.10 -0.32 19.63
CA LYS A 322 12.41 -1.34 20.63
C LYS A 322 11.45 -2.53 20.54
N GLY A 323 11.99 -3.74 20.66
CA GLY A 323 11.28 -5.02 20.57
C GLY A 323 11.15 -5.58 19.16
N GLN A 324 11.52 -4.83 18.13
CA GLN A 324 11.46 -5.23 16.72
C GLN A 324 12.65 -6.14 16.34
N ILE A 325 12.51 -6.89 15.24
CA ILE A 325 13.64 -7.60 14.62
C ILE A 325 14.14 -6.79 13.42
N ALA A 326 15.45 -6.63 13.34
CA ALA A 326 16.14 -5.99 12.23
C ALA A 326 17.10 -6.96 11.55
N ARG A 327 17.42 -6.67 10.29
CA ARG A 327 18.39 -7.40 9.47
C ARG A 327 19.58 -6.50 9.14
N VAL A 328 20.78 -7.08 9.18
CA VAL A 328 22.00 -6.42 8.71
C VAL A 328 22.01 -6.34 7.19
N ILE A 329 22.03 -5.13 6.62
CA ILE A 329 21.92 -4.88 5.17
C ILE A 329 23.19 -4.33 4.51
N THR A 330 24.27 -4.22 5.26
CA THR A 330 25.59 -3.81 4.75
C THR A 330 26.25 -4.89 3.88
N ASP A 331 27.31 -4.51 3.16
CA ASP A 331 28.18 -5.42 2.41
C ASP A 331 29.21 -6.15 3.29
N SER A 332 29.39 -5.69 4.52
CA SER A 332 30.43 -6.09 5.45
C SER A 332 29.90 -6.31 6.86
N ARG A 333 30.62 -7.10 7.66
CA ARG A 333 30.22 -7.43 9.04
C ARG A 333 30.21 -6.19 9.91
N ILE A 334 29.18 -6.05 10.73
CA ILE A 334 29.03 -4.91 11.65
C ILE A 334 29.62 -5.23 13.02
N ASN A 335 30.29 -4.26 13.64
CA ASN A 335 30.82 -4.40 14.99
C ASN A 335 29.70 -4.23 16.02
N VAL A 336 29.66 -5.10 17.02
CA VAL A 336 28.85 -4.96 18.23
C VAL A 336 29.72 -4.35 19.30
N ARG A 337 29.23 -3.34 20.00
CA ARG A 337 30.01 -2.55 20.95
C ARG A 337 29.45 -2.60 22.38
N SER A 338 30.29 -2.36 23.38
CA SER A 338 29.86 -2.31 24.78
C SER A 338 29.08 -1.04 25.13
N ASP A 339 29.22 0.03 24.33
CA ASP A 339 28.55 1.32 24.49
C ASP A 339 28.27 1.98 23.12
N PRO A 340 27.32 2.93 23.03
CA PRO A 340 26.86 3.54 21.78
C PRO A 340 27.81 4.64 21.27
N ILE A 341 29.08 4.28 21.11
CA ILE A 341 30.13 5.14 20.58
C ILE A 341 31.13 4.28 19.80
N THR A 342 31.84 4.84 18.84
CA THR A 342 32.94 4.17 18.15
C THR A 342 34.28 4.49 18.84
N ARG A 343 34.90 3.47 19.44
CA ARG A 343 36.25 3.50 20.03
C ARG A 343 37.03 2.23 19.68
N ALA A 344 38.35 2.25 19.86
CA ALA A 344 39.21 1.12 19.50
C ALA A 344 38.99 -0.12 20.40
N ASN A 345 38.62 0.08 21.66
CA ASN A 345 38.62 -0.95 22.70
C ASN A 345 37.22 -1.32 23.21
N ASN A 346 36.16 -0.98 22.47
CA ASN A 346 34.79 -1.24 22.90
C ASN A 346 34.04 -2.23 21.99
N VAL A 347 34.72 -2.90 21.06
CA VAL A 347 34.11 -3.94 20.22
C VAL A 347 34.04 -5.24 21.03
N VAL A 348 32.83 -5.73 21.27
CA VAL A 348 32.55 -6.97 22.03
C VAL A 348 32.18 -8.15 21.12
N GLY A 349 31.90 -7.90 19.84
CA GLY A 349 31.59 -8.94 18.87
C GLY A 349 31.38 -8.39 17.47
N LYS A 350 30.98 -9.26 16.55
CA LYS A 350 30.61 -8.90 15.17
C LYS A 350 29.39 -9.70 14.74
N ILE A 351 28.53 -9.09 13.94
CA ILE A 351 27.33 -9.72 13.36
C ILE A 351 27.55 -9.84 11.85
N GLU A 352 27.19 -10.99 11.28
CA GLU A 352 27.40 -11.25 9.87
C GLU A 352 26.43 -10.45 8.99
N VAL A 353 26.78 -10.31 7.71
CA VAL A 353 25.88 -9.73 6.70
C VAL A 353 24.62 -10.60 6.59
N GLN A 354 23.44 -9.96 6.45
CA GLN A 354 22.11 -10.61 6.46
C GLN A 354 21.70 -11.29 7.78
N ASP A 355 22.54 -11.29 8.83
CA ASP A 355 22.11 -11.81 10.13
C ASP A 355 20.97 -10.95 10.71
N MET A 356 20.21 -11.59 11.59
CA MET A 356 19.03 -11.05 12.23
C MET A 356 19.34 -10.67 13.68
N VAL A 357 18.80 -9.54 14.11
CA VAL A 357 19.02 -8.99 15.46
C VAL A 357 17.69 -8.58 16.08
N THR A 358 17.51 -8.86 17.37
CA THR A 358 16.40 -8.34 18.16
C THR A 358 16.83 -7.03 18.82
N LEU A 359 16.05 -5.98 18.63
CA LEU A 359 16.27 -4.65 19.19
C LEU A 359 15.80 -4.65 20.66
N LEU A 360 16.74 -4.75 21.60
CA LEU A 360 16.45 -4.84 23.02
C LEU A 360 16.26 -3.48 23.68
N ASP A 361 16.99 -2.47 23.24
CA ASP A 361 16.89 -1.09 23.76
C ASP A 361 17.38 -0.05 22.76
N GLY A 362 17.20 1.22 23.08
CA GLY A 362 17.47 2.37 22.22
C GLY A 362 16.18 3.03 21.73
N PRO A 363 16.28 4.06 20.86
CA PRO A 363 17.50 4.57 20.25
C PRO A 363 18.34 5.44 21.19
N GLU A 364 19.67 5.30 21.14
CA GLU A 364 20.62 6.21 21.81
C GLU A 364 21.45 6.99 20.79
N CYS A 365 21.80 8.24 21.13
CA CYS A 365 22.57 9.11 20.27
C CYS A 365 24.05 9.10 20.66
N GLY A 366 24.93 8.85 19.69
CA GLY A 366 26.36 8.89 19.91
C GLY A 366 27.14 9.09 18.62
N GLN A 367 28.04 10.08 18.60
CA GLN A 367 28.86 10.43 17.42
C GLN A 367 28.04 10.55 16.13
N GLU A 368 26.94 11.33 16.18
CA GLU A 368 26.08 11.57 15.01
C GLU A 368 25.54 10.29 14.36
N MET A 369 25.33 9.26 15.18
CA MET A 369 24.69 8.01 14.79
C MET A 369 23.55 7.66 15.75
N VAL A 370 22.58 6.92 15.23
CA VAL A 370 21.52 6.27 16.02
C VAL A 370 22.01 4.88 16.40
N TRP A 371 22.05 4.59 17.69
CA TRP A 371 22.51 3.31 18.22
C TRP A 371 21.36 2.52 18.81
N TRP A 372 21.41 1.21 18.57
CA TRP A 372 20.47 0.24 19.12
C TRP A 372 21.20 -0.81 19.94
N TYR A 373 20.68 -1.11 21.12
CA TYR A 373 21.13 -2.23 21.92
C TYR A 373 20.44 -3.48 21.39
N VAL A 374 21.21 -4.43 20.87
CA VAL A 374 20.70 -5.58 20.15
C VAL A 374 21.18 -6.89 20.75
N ARG A 375 20.46 -7.96 20.43
CA ARG A 375 20.92 -9.34 20.58
C ARG A 375 20.85 -10.03 19.22
N SER A 376 21.98 -10.55 18.76
CA SER A 376 22.07 -11.32 17.52
C SER A 376 21.52 -12.74 17.68
N SER A 377 21.32 -13.42 16.56
CA SER A 377 20.98 -14.85 16.50
C SER A 377 22.03 -15.78 17.12
N ARG A 378 23.26 -15.30 17.32
CA ARG A 378 24.37 -16.03 17.97
C ARG A 378 24.60 -15.58 19.42
N ASP A 379 23.59 -14.99 20.04
CA ASP A 379 23.60 -14.48 21.43
C ASP A 379 24.69 -13.43 21.74
N ILE A 380 25.30 -12.81 20.73
CA ILE A 380 26.12 -11.60 20.92
C ILE A 380 25.18 -10.45 21.26
N VAL A 381 25.43 -9.79 22.40
CA VAL A 381 24.64 -8.65 22.90
C VAL A 381 25.51 -7.40 22.99
N GLY A 382 24.98 -6.27 22.52
CA GLY A 382 25.64 -4.96 22.63
C GLY A 382 25.05 -3.93 21.68
N TRP A 383 25.74 -2.80 21.56
CA TRP A 383 25.33 -1.65 20.74
C TRP A 383 25.78 -1.79 19.29
N VAL A 384 24.85 -1.51 18.38
CA VAL A 384 25.06 -1.48 16.93
C VAL A 384 24.47 -0.19 16.38
N SER A 385 25.19 0.46 15.48
CA SER A 385 24.66 1.65 14.79
C SER A 385 23.60 1.24 13.77
N GLU A 386 22.48 1.97 13.70
CA GLU A 386 21.48 1.83 12.65
C GLU A 386 22.04 2.22 11.27
N GLY A 387 23.02 3.13 11.25
CA GLY A 387 23.62 3.69 10.05
C GLY A 387 24.52 4.89 10.36
N VAL A 388 25.21 5.38 9.33
CA VAL A 388 26.03 6.61 9.38
C VAL A 388 25.67 7.45 8.15
N ALA A 389 25.65 8.78 8.29
CA ALA A 389 25.57 9.80 7.23
C ALA A 389 24.72 9.50 5.96
N ASP A 390 25.15 8.58 5.10
CA ASP A 390 24.59 8.18 3.81
C ASP A 390 24.16 6.69 3.69
N GLU A 391 24.38 5.86 4.71
CA GLU A 391 24.16 4.42 4.67
C GLU A 391 23.44 3.90 5.92
N TYR A 392 22.42 3.06 5.71
CA TYR A 392 21.80 2.28 6.78
C TYR A 392 22.45 0.90 6.89
N PHE A 393 22.82 0.52 8.10
CA PHE A 393 23.36 -0.79 8.40
C PHE A 393 22.28 -1.80 8.82
N LEU A 394 21.20 -1.29 9.42
CA LEU A 394 20.05 -2.09 9.84
C LEU A 394 18.80 -1.70 9.05
N ALA A 395 18.03 -2.71 8.66
CA ALA A 395 16.69 -2.54 8.11
C ALA A 395 15.67 -3.36 8.89
N PHE A 396 14.42 -2.88 8.92
CA PHE A 396 13.32 -3.65 9.49
C PHE A 396 13.22 -5.03 8.84
N HIS A 397 13.06 -6.05 9.67
CA HIS A 397 12.60 -7.36 9.22
C HIS A 397 11.18 -7.61 9.72
N ALA A 398 10.24 -7.72 8.79
CA ALA A 398 8.89 -8.17 9.10
C ALA A 398 8.97 -9.64 9.52
N ASN A 399 8.96 -9.91 10.83
CA ASN A 399 8.79 -11.27 11.31
C ASN A 399 7.48 -11.84 10.75
N GLY A 400 7.60 -12.74 9.78
CA GLY A 400 6.62 -13.80 9.65
C GLY A 400 6.59 -14.58 10.96
N THR A 401 5.40 -15.02 11.37
CA THR A 401 5.15 -15.91 12.52
C THR A 401 5.15 -15.27 13.92
N GLY A 402 3.96 -14.83 14.35
CA GLY A 402 3.53 -15.09 15.73
C GLY A 402 3.10 -16.55 15.83
N GLU A 403 4.06 -17.45 16.01
CA GLU A 403 3.80 -18.80 16.50
C GLU A 403 3.90 -18.73 18.02
N THR A 404 2.76 -18.72 18.69
CA THR A 404 2.67 -18.88 20.13
C THR A 404 3.13 -20.29 20.46
N VAL A 405 4.34 -20.42 21.01
CA VAL A 405 4.76 -21.65 21.68
C VAL A 405 3.90 -21.78 22.94
N ASP A 406 2.90 -22.66 22.88
CA ASP A 406 2.08 -23.01 24.02
C ASP A 406 2.91 -23.87 24.99
N ALA A 407 3.32 -23.26 26.09
CA ALA A 407 3.99 -23.94 27.19
C ALA A 407 2.94 -24.66 28.04
N SER A 408 2.45 -25.81 27.58
CA SER A 408 1.62 -26.72 28.37
C SER A 408 1.56 -28.14 27.77
N SER A 409 2.60 -28.95 27.99
CA SER A 409 2.45 -30.41 28.16
C SER A 409 3.77 -31.04 28.65
N VAL A 410 4.06 -30.84 29.93
CA VAL A 410 4.89 -31.79 30.68
C VAL A 410 3.93 -32.81 31.30
N ARG A 411 3.90 -34.01 30.72
CA ARG A 411 3.59 -35.22 31.49
C ARG A 411 4.40 -36.39 30.92
N GLU A 412 5.13 -37.00 31.83
CA GLU A 412 6.00 -38.16 31.67
C GLU A 412 5.22 -39.34 31.09
N ASP A 413 5.85 -40.09 30.20
CA ASP A 413 5.94 -41.54 30.36
C ASP A 413 7.18 -42.10 29.64
N ASN A 414 7.96 -42.84 30.42
CA ASN A 414 9.14 -43.59 30.05
C ASN A 414 8.78 -44.81 29.19
N SER A 415 9.59 -45.11 28.16
CA SER A 415 9.99 -46.49 27.83
C SER A 415 10.98 -46.51 26.67
N SER A 416 12.24 -46.80 27.02
CA SER A 416 13.30 -47.46 26.23
C SER A 416 12.94 -48.05 24.85
N SER A 417 13.77 -47.78 23.84
CA SER A 417 14.70 -48.78 23.28
C SER A 417 15.40 -48.35 21.98
N SER A 418 16.65 -48.80 21.88
CA SER A 418 17.44 -49.04 20.66
C SER A 418 17.98 -47.85 19.86
N ALA A 419 19.26 -47.57 20.12
CA ALA A 419 20.20 -47.09 19.12
C ALA A 419 20.53 -48.23 18.14
N ASN A 420 20.42 -47.98 16.83
CA ASN A 420 21.37 -48.42 15.79
C ASN A 420 20.93 -48.02 14.36
N THR A 421 21.87 -47.37 13.65
CA THR A 421 22.13 -47.46 12.19
C THR A 421 21.21 -46.74 11.19
N TYR A 422 21.74 -45.75 10.45
CA TYR A 422 22.02 -45.83 8.99
C TYR A 422 22.62 -44.52 8.43
N PRO A 423 23.69 -44.57 7.61
CA PRO A 423 24.22 -43.46 6.83
C PRO A 423 23.81 -43.60 5.34
N GLU A 424 22.61 -43.17 4.94
CA GLU A 424 22.18 -43.21 3.51
C GLU A 424 21.26 -42.05 3.09
N LEU A 425 21.63 -40.80 3.38
CA LEU A 425 20.87 -39.63 2.88
C LEU A 425 21.70 -38.61 2.09
N ARG A 426 23.00 -38.85 1.88
CA ARG A 426 23.85 -37.95 1.06
C ARG A 426 23.85 -38.26 -0.44
N THR A 427 23.51 -39.48 -0.86
CA THR A 427 23.65 -39.90 -2.27
C THR A 427 22.37 -39.73 -3.09
N SER A 428 21.21 -39.53 -2.45
CA SER A 428 19.91 -39.37 -3.13
C SER A 428 19.64 -37.94 -3.63
N LEU A 429 20.22 -36.92 -2.96
CA LEU A 429 20.00 -35.51 -3.30
C LEU A 429 20.90 -34.98 -4.43
N LEU A 430 22.08 -35.58 -4.65
CA LEU A 430 22.96 -35.24 -5.77
C LEU A 430 22.55 -35.91 -7.09
N ALA A 431 21.90 -37.07 -7.04
CA ALA A 431 21.44 -37.78 -8.25
C ALA A 431 20.15 -37.19 -8.85
N LYS A 432 19.40 -36.37 -8.11
CA LYS A 432 18.15 -35.75 -8.56
C LYS A 432 18.33 -34.35 -9.17
N ALA A 433 19.49 -33.73 -8.98
CA ALA A 433 19.82 -32.41 -9.56
C ALA A 433 20.45 -32.50 -10.96
N GLN A 434 20.84 -33.69 -11.43
CA GLN A 434 21.58 -33.89 -12.69
C GLN A 434 20.76 -34.52 -13.84
N ARG A 435 19.44 -34.75 -13.68
CA ARG A 435 18.57 -35.35 -14.71
C ARG A 435 17.34 -34.52 -15.06
N SER A 436 17.52 -33.20 -15.17
CA SER A 436 16.47 -32.28 -15.64
C SER A 436 16.99 -31.39 -16.77
N SER A 437 17.67 -31.99 -17.75
CA SER A 437 18.07 -31.33 -19.00
C SER A 437 16.90 -31.43 -19.98
N VAL A 438 15.89 -30.57 -19.84
CA VAL A 438 14.87 -30.39 -20.88
C VAL A 438 15.34 -29.27 -21.80
N ARG A 439 15.61 -29.69 -23.04
CA ARG A 439 15.99 -28.88 -24.19
C ARG A 439 14.82 -27.97 -24.58
N ILE A 440 14.95 -26.67 -24.36
CA ILE A 440 14.09 -25.66 -24.99
C ILE A 440 15.02 -24.77 -25.82
N GLU A 441 15.11 -25.11 -27.10
CA GLU A 441 15.68 -24.24 -28.14
C GLU A 441 14.64 -23.15 -28.43
N ASN A 442 14.97 -21.91 -28.06
CA ASN A 442 14.61 -20.64 -28.74
C ASN A 442 14.50 -19.50 -27.73
N PHE A 443 15.63 -18.83 -27.45
CA PHE A 443 15.72 -17.38 -27.14
C PHE A 443 17.22 -17.00 -27.08
N ALA A 444 17.80 -16.55 -28.21
CA ALA A 444 19.14 -15.95 -28.26
C ALA A 444 19.16 -14.86 -29.34
N PRO A 445 19.31 -13.58 -28.95
CA PRO A 445 20.67 -13.01 -28.95
C PRO A 445 21.00 -12.05 -27.78
N GLN A 446 20.09 -11.76 -26.85
CA GLN A 446 20.36 -10.78 -25.77
C GLN A 446 21.05 -11.39 -24.55
N ARG A 447 20.78 -12.67 -24.23
CA ARG A 447 21.35 -13.35 -23.06
C ARG A 447 22.84 -13.69 -23.22
N GLU A 448 23.28 -14.06 -24.41
CA GLU A 448 24.70 -14.30 -24.70
C GLU A 448 25.53 -13.01 -24.69
N ARG A 449 24.97 -11.88 -25.13
CA ARG A 449 25.67 -10.58 -25.06
C ARG A 449 25.89 -10.12 -23.62
N PHE A 450 24.92 -10.38 -22.74
CA PHE A 450 25.06 -10.04 -21.32
C PHE A 450 26.04 -10.95 -20.59
N ILE A 451 26.01 -12.26 -20.87
CA ILE A 451 26.94 -13.22 -20.26
C ILE A 451 28.37 -12.99 -20.77
N GLN A 452 28.55 -12.68 -22.06
CA GLN A 452 29.87 -12.36 -22.60
C GLN A 452 30.41 -11.02 -22.07
N ALA A 453 29.57 -9.98 -21.96
CA ALA A 453 29.97 -8.70 -21.36
C ALA A 453 30.36 -8.85 -19.87
N LEU A 454 29.70 -9.74 -19.14
CA LEU A 454 30.03 -10.03 -17.74
C LEU A 454 31.33 -10.83 -17.61
N ILE A 455 31.58 -11.78 -18.52
CA ILE A 455 32.84 -12.55 -18.56
C ILE A 455 34.01 -11.64 -18.94
N ASP A 456 33.83 -10.75 -19.92
CA ASP A 456 34.86 -9.82 -20.35
C ASP A 456 35.18 -8.80 -19.24
N HIS A 457 34.15 -8.31 -18.52
CA HIS A 457 34.34 -7.41 -17.37
C HIS A 457 35.05 -8.09 -16.19
N LEU A 458 34.77 -9.37 -15.93
CA LEU A 458 35.42 -10.12 -14.85
C LEU A 458 36.87 -10.52 -15.18
N ASN A 459 37.21 -10.68 -16.46
CA ASN A 459 38.58 -10.98 -16.88
C ASN A 459 39.49 -9.73 -16.84
N ASP A 460 38.93 -8.52 -16.98
CA ASP A 460 39.67 -7.26 -16.86
C ASP A 460 40.15 -6.99 -15.42
N PHE A 461 39.50 -7.58 -14.41
CA PHE A 461 39.89 -7.44 -13.00
C PHE A 461 41.08 -8.32 -12.57
N ASN A 462 41.60 -9.19 -13.45
CA ASN A 462 42.60 -10.19 -13.08
C ASN A 462 43.98 -9.98 -13.75
N GLN A 463 44.35 -8.73 -14.05
CA GLN A 463 45.69 -8.38 -14.51
C GLN A 463 46.62 -8.08 -13.30
N PRO A 464 47.72 -8.84 -13.11
CA PRO A 464 48.70 -8.53 -12.07
C PRO A 464 49.58 -7.35 -12.50
N GLY A 465 49.43 -6.19 -11.86
CA GLY A 465 50.40 -5.09 -12.00
C GLY A 465 49.90 -3.66 -11.94
N LEU A 466 48.60 -3.40 -11.74
CA LEU A 466 48.11 -2.02 -11.62
C LEU A 466 48.31 -1.50 -10.18
N ASN A 467 49.23 -0.55 -10.01
CA ASN A 467 49.44 0.11 -8.73
C ASN A 467 48.42 1.24 -8.52
N ALA A 468 48.16 1.55 -7.25
CA ALA A 468 47.14 2.52 -6.83
C ALA A 468 47.33 3.95 -7.38
N GLN A 469 48.53 4.28 -7.89
CA GLN A 469 48.80 5.58 -8.49
C GLN A 469 48.13 5.76 -9.86
N THR A 470 47.99 4.71 -10.66
CA THR A 470 47.30 4.80 -11.97
C THR A 470 45.79 5.00 -11.80
N MET A 471 45.19 4.43 -10.76
CA MET A 471 43.76 4.65 -10.45
C MET A 471 43.49 6.06 -9.91
N SER A 472 44.43 6.65 -9.15
CA SER A 472 44.28 8.02 -8.65
C SER A 472 44.33 9.07 -9.76
N SER A 473 45.08 8.82 -10.84
CA SER A 473 45.16 9.74 -11.99
C SER A 473 43.93 9.66 -12.90
N ALA A 474 43.32 8.48 -13.04
CA ALA A 474 42.10 8.30 -13.82
C ALA A 474 40.88 8.96 -13.15
N LEU A 475 40.81 8.94 -11.82
CA LEU A 475 39.74 9.59 -11.06
C LEU A 475 39.85 11.13 -11.03
N GLN A 476 41.07 11.68 -11.07
CA GLN A 476 41.26 13.14 -11.15
C GLN A 476 40.95 13.72 -12.54
N SER A 477 41.03 12.90 -13.60
CA SER A 477 40.68 13.32 -14.98
C SER A 477 39.18 13.39 -15.24
N ALA A 478 38.34 12.79 -14.38
CA ALA A 478 36.89 12.76 -14.57
C ALA A 478 36.15 13.94 -13.90
N ASP A 479 36.84 14.71 -13.04
CA ASP A 479 36.24 15.79 -12.22
C ASP A 479 36.51 17.21 -12.77
N SER A 480 37.42 17.36 -13.73
CA SER A 480 37.60 18.62 -14.48
C SER A 480 36.92 18.50 -15.84
N GLY A 481 35.67 18.98 -15.93
CA GLY A 481 34.88 19.02 -17.16
C GLY A 481 35.43 19.96 -18.23
N ASP A 482 36.60 19.67 -18.78
CA ASP A 482 37.14 20.35 -19.96
C ASP A 482 37.09 19.44 -21.19
N ARG A 483 36.41 19.96 -22.23
CA ARG A 483 36.40 19.41 -23.58
C ARG A 483 37.82 19.45 -24.14
N VAL A 484 38.41 18.28 -24.41
CA VAL A 484 39.54 18.17 -25.34
C VAL A 484 39.00 17.72 -26.70
N ASN A 485 39.03 18.65 -27.67
CA ASN A 485 38.91 18.34 -29.09
C ASN A 485 40.15 17.55 -29.56
N GLY A 486 39.91 16.60 -30.46
CA GLY A 486 40.80 15.49 -30.76
C GLY A 486 42.12 15.76 -31.48
N ALA A 487 42.86 14.67 -31.65
CA ALA A 487 43.46 14.17 -32.89
C ALA A 487 43.69 12.66 -32.73
#